data_AF-A0A7V8NC60-F1
#
_entry.id   AF-A0A7V8NC60-F1
#
_cell.length_a   1.000
_cell.length_b   1.000
_cell.length_c   1.000
_cell.angle_alpha   90.00
_cell.angle_beta   90.00
_cell.angle_gamma   90.00
#
_symmetry.space_group_name_H-M   'P 1'
#
loop_
_entity.id
_entity.type
_entity.pdbx_description
1 polymer ?
#
loop_
_entity_poly.entity_id
_entity_poly.type
_entity_poly.pdbx_seq_one_letter_code
_entity_poly.pdbx_strand_id
1 'polypeptide(L)'
;MANPVLHIYPSKVMTCVLTFPAALCELGPALDDARVTPDTDGFRPACRNIARTEENIDELRAEAAEPRLIVADEASPAIRWGRERRRLAHLESLIDEHERG
;
A
#
# COMPACT_ATOMS: atom_id res chain seq x y z
N MET A 1 -0.33 -31.77 1.24
CA MET A 1 0.31 -30.96 2.31
C MET A 1 -0.48 -29.66 2.38
N ALA A 2 -1.30 -29.51 3.41
CA ALA A 2 -2.17 -28.34 3.56
C ALA A 2 -1.31 -27.15 4.01
N ASN A 3 -1.41 -26.04 3.28
CA ASN A 3 -0.67 -24.81 3.51
C ASN A 3 -0.98 -24.29 4.93
N PRO A 4 0.03 -24.10 5.82
CA PRO A 4 -0.21 -23.48 7.12
C PRO A 4 -0.88 -22.13 6.88
N VAL A 5 -2.12 -22.02 7.34
CA VAL A 5 -3.09 -20.93 7.18
C VAL A 5 -2.53 -19.71 6.45
N LEU A 6 -2.85 -19.56 5.17
CA LEU A 6 -2.55 -18.33 4.44
C LEU A 6 -3.41 -17.21 5.03
N HIS A 7 -2.78 -16.25 5.71
CA HIS A 7 -3.48 -15.13 6.31
C HIS A 7 -3.47 -13.95 5.34
N ILE A 8 -4.61 -13.66 4.72
CA ILE A 8 -4.79 -12.55 3.78
C ILE A 8 -5.46 -11.39 4.51
N TYR A 9 -4.86 -10.20 4.43
CA TYR A 9 -5.41 -8.96 4.97
C TYR A 9 -5.51 -7.92 3.84
N PRO A 10 -6.69 -7.73 3.24
CA PRO A 10 -6.88 -6.73 2.20
C PRO A 10 -6.88 -5.32 2.81
N SER A 11 -6.30 -4.36 2.09
CA SER A 11 -6.49 -2.94 2.33
C SER A 11 -6.65 -2.22 1.00
N LYS A 12 -6.80 -0.89 1.05
CA LYS A 12 -6.96 -0.05 -0.13
C LYS A 12 -5.74 -0.03 -1.04
N VAL A 13 -4.57 0.12 -0.42
CA VAL A 13 -3.30 0.39 -1.10
C VAL A 13 -2.60 -0.92 -1.52
N MET A 14 -2.92 -2.01 -0.85
CA MET A 14 -2.27 -3.31 -1.01
C MET A 14 -3.10 -4.43 -0.39
N THR A 15 -2.68 -5.67 -0.61
CA THR A 15 -3.15 -6.86 0.09
C THR A 15 -1.96 -7.53 0.79
N CYS A 16 -2.03 -7.71 2.10
CA CYS A 16 -0.98 -8.37 2.86
C CYS A 16 -1.22 -9.89 2.85
N VAL A 17 -0.30 -10.63 2.22
CA VAL A 17 -0.25 -12.08 2.27
C VAL A 17 0.75 -12.46 3.35
N LEU A 18 0.27 -12.46 4.60
CA LEU A 18 1.15 -12.55 5.77
C LEU A 18 1.86 -13.90 5.82
N THR A 19 3.18 -13.84 5.71
CA THR A 19 4.08 -14.88 6.18
C THR A 19 4.92 -14.30 7.33
N PHE A 20 4.81 -14.89 8.52
CA PHE A 20 5.51 -14.41 9.72
C PHE A 20 7.03 -14.20 9.51
N PRO A 21 7.77 -15.11 8.83
CA PRO A 21 9.22 -14.94 8.65
C PRO A 21 9.62 -13.75 7.76
N ALA A 22 8.71 -13.25 6.92
CA ALA A 22 8.99 -12.18 5.97
C ALA A 22 8.31 -10.85 6.34
N ALA A 23 7.60 -10.80 7.47
CA ALA A 23 6.94 -9.59 7.94
C ALA A 23 7.98 -8.57 8.43
N LEU A 24 7.90 -7.35 7.90
CA LEU A 24 8.71 -6.19 8.34
C LEU A 24 7.89 -5.14 9.11
N CYS A 25 6.58 -5.36 9.23
CA CYS A 25 5.67 -4.53 10.02
C CYS A 25 5.67 -4.97 11.49
N GLU A 26 5.18 -4.10 12.37
CA GLU A 26 4.87 -4.50 13.73
C GLU A 26 3.67 -5.47 13.72
N LEU A 27 3.74 -6.51 14.55
CA LEU A 27 2.69 -7.50 14.73
C LEU A 27 2.12 -7.34 16.14
N GLY A 28 0.80 -7.21 16.30
CA GLY A 28 0.16 -7.07 17.61
C GLY A 28 -0.78 -8.23 17.97
N PRO A 29 -0.98 -8.55 19.27
CA PRO A 29 0.05 -8.86 20.28
C PRO A 29 0.56 -10.32 20.15
N ALA A 30 1.79 -10.57 20.64
CA ALA A 30 2.59 -11.82 20.73
C ALA A 30 2.34 -12.94 19.72
N LEU A 31 3.43 -13.43 19.09
CA LEU A 31 3.52 -14.53 18.10
C LEU A 31 2.73 -15.82 18.42
N ASP A 32 2.26 -15.97 19.65
CA ASP A 32 1.63 -17.14 20.23
C ASP A 32 0.08 -17.02 20.25
N ASP A 33 -0.47 -15.85 19.91
CA ASP A 33 -1.91 -15.63 19.82
C ASP A 33 -2.45 -15.96 18.42
N ALA A 34 -3.52 -16.75 18.34
CA ALA A 34 -4.18 -17.10 17.08
C ALA A 34 -4.82 -15.90 16.35
N ARG A 35 -4.69 -14.68 16.91
CA ARG A 35 -5.28 -13.42 16.43
C ARG A 35 -4.25 -12.38 16.00
N VAL A 36 -3.00 -12.76 15.73
CA VAL A 36 -2.01 -11.81 15.21
C VAL A 36 -2.53 -11.20 13.90
N THR A 37 -2.54 -9.87 13.87
CA THR A 37 -2.90 -9.08 12.68
C THR A 37 -1.73 -8.15 12.35
N PRO A 38 -1.34 -8.04 11.07
CA PRO A 38 -0.34 -7.08 10.66
C PRO A 38 -0.93 -5.67 10.75
N ASP A 39 -0.12 -4.70 11.18
CA ASP A 39 -0.46 -3.30 11.00
C ASP A 39 -0.49 -2.98 9.49
N THR A 40 -1.69 -2.72 8.98
CA THR A 40 -1.91 -2.44 7.56
C THR A 40 -1.78 -0.97 7.16
N ASP A 41 -1.52 -0.09 8.12
CA ASP A 41 -1.29 1.33 7.87
C ASP A 41 0.23 1.66 7.92
N GLY A 42 1.01 0.84 8.63
CA GLY A 42 2.46 0.99 8.83
C GLY A 42 3.37 0.16 7.91
N PHE A 43 2.96 -0.17 6.69
CA PHE A 43 3.76 -1.06 5.84
C PHE A 43 5.13 -0.50 5.48
N ARG A 44 6.14 -1.38 5.55
CA ARG A 44 7.46 -1.13 4.99
C ARG A 44 7.45 -1.50 3.49
N PRO A 45 7.84 -0.60 2.57
CA PRO A 45 7.83 -0.90 1.14
C PRO A 45 8.64 -2.14 0.72
N ALA A 46 9.69 -2.50 1.47
CA ALA A 46 10.51 -3.67 1.21
C ALA A 46 9.91 -5.00 1.74
N CYS A 47 8.71 -4.97 2.32
CA CYS A 47 8.07 -6.15 2.90
C CYS A 47 7.59 -7.11 1.81
N ARG A 48 8.03 -8.37 1.88
CA ARG A 48 7.69 -9.40 0.87
C ARG A 48 6.24 -9.89 0.95
N ASN A 49 5.53 -9.53 2.02
CA ASN A 49 4.11 -9.88 2.18
C ASN A 49 3.19 -8.92 1.42
N ILE A 50 3.71 -7.87 0.79
CA ILE A 50 2.93 -6.93 -0.01
C ILE A 50 2.62 -7.58 -1.35
N ALA A 51 1.34 -7.79 -1.62
CA ALA A 51 0.83 -8.07 -2.95
C ALA A 51 -0.10 -6.94 -3.37
N ARG A 52 0.05 -6.42 -4.59
CA ARG A 52 -0.93 -5.49 -5.16
C ARG A 52 -1.77 -6.26 -6.17
N THR A 53 -3.07 -6.28 -5.93
CA THR A 53 -4.04 -6.84 -6.88
C THR A 53 -4.48 -5.76 -7.86
N GLU A 54 -5.13 -6.13 -8.96
CA GLU A 54 -5.77 -5.18 -9.87
C GLU A 54 -6.74 -4.24 -9.13
N GLU A 55 -7.50 -4.77 -8.17
CA GLU A 55 -8.39 -3.97 -7.32
C GLU A 55 -7.61 -2.91 -6.51
N ASN A 56 -6.47 -3.28 -5.93
CA ASN A 56 -5.61 -2.31 -5.25
C ASN A 56 -5.10 -1.23 -6.22
N ILE A 57 -4.76 -1.60 -7.46
CA ILE A 57 -4.31 -0.62 -8.46
C ILE A 57 -5.44 0.32 -8.88
N ASP A 58 -6.67 -0.18 -9.01
CA ASP A 58 -7.82 0.66 -9.31
C ASP A 58 -8.11 1.65 -8.18
N GLU A 59 -7.97 1.22 -6.92
CA GLU A 59 -8.04 2.13 -5.77
C GLU A 59 -6.92 3.19 -5.79
N LEU A 60 -5.68 2.80 -6.11
CA LEU A 60 -4.56 3.75 -6.24
C LEU A 60 -4.79 4.75 -7.38
N ARG A 61 -5.35 4.30 -8.52
CA ARG A 61 -5.72 5.17 -9.64
C ARG A 61 -6.80 6.16 -9.25
N ALA A 62 -7.81 5.72 -8.49
CA ALA A 62 -8.86 6.57 -7.96
C ALA A 62 -8.30 7.61 -6.98
N GLU A 63 -7.39 7.21 -6.08
CA GLU A 63 -6.73 8.12 -5.15
C GLU A 63 -5.83 9.14 -5.87
N ALA A 64 -5.17 8.75 -6.96
CA ALA A 64 -4.32 9.62 -7.75
C ALA A 64 -5.11 10.66 -8.58
N ALA A 65 -6.41 10.46 -8.80
CA ALA A 65 -7.23 11.36 -9.62
C ALA A 65 -7.29 12.79 -9.03
N GLU A 66 -7.48 12.94 -7.72
CA GLU A 66 -7.56 14.25 -7.07
C GLU A 66 -6.21 15.00 -7.06
N PRO A 67 -5.08 14.39 -6.62
CA PRO A 67 -3.76 15.01 -6.72
C PRO A 67 -3.38 15.43 -8.15
N ARG A 68 -3.78 14.68 -9.19
CA ARG A 68 -3.56 15.07 -10.60
C ARG A 68 -4.24 16.39 -10.94
N LEU A 69 -5.49 16.56 -10.52
CA LEU A 69 -6.23 17.81 -10.75
C LEU A 69 -5.56 18.99 -10.04
N ILE A 70 -5.11 18.80 -8.81
CA ILE A 70 -4.44 19.85 -8.02
C ILE A 70 -3.07 20.18 -8.60
N VAL A 71 -2.31 19.17 -9.05
CA VAL A 71 -1.00 19.39 -9.66
C VAL A 71 -1.12 20.08 -11.03
N ALA A 72 -2.21 19.81 -11.78
CA ALA A 72 -2.50 20.47 -13.05
C ALA A 72 -3.00 21.92 -12.88
N ASP A 73 -3.46 22.31 -11.69
CA ASP A 73 -3.89 23.67 -11.39
C ASP A 73 -2.71 24.58 -11.04
N GLU A 74 -2.29 25.41 -11.99
CA GLU A 74 -1.20 26.37 -11.83
C GLU A 74 -1.51 27.48 -10.81
N ALA A 75 -2.78 27.69 -10.44
CA ALA A 75 -3.18 28.68 -9.45
C ALA A 75 -3.12 28.15 -8.00
N SER A 76 -2.78 26.88 -7.79
CA SER A 76 -2.73 26.29 -6.45
C SER A 76 -1.54 26.81 -5.63
N PRO A 77 -1.72 27.08 -4.31
CA PRO A 77 -0.64 27.57 -3.46
C PRO A 77 0.58 26.63 -3.45
N ALA A 78 1.80 27.18 -3.51
CA ALA A 78 3.04 26.41 -3.66
C ALA A 78 3.23 25.29 -2.60
N ILE A 79 2.76 25.51 -1.37
CA ILE A 79 2.83 24.50 -0.29
C ILE A 79 1.90 23.32 -0.59
N ARG A 80 0.67 23.60 -1.03
CA ARG A 80 -0.31 22.58 -1.45
C ARG A 80 0.25 21.81 -2.64
N TRP A 81 0.81 22.53 -3.61
CA TRP A 81 1.38 21.95 -4.82
C TRP A 81 2.55 21.01 -4.53
N GLY A 82 3.49 21.41 -3.66
CA GLY A 82 4.61 20.56 -3.28
C GLY A 82 4.20 19.28 -2.55
N ARG A 83 3.15 19.33 -1.71
CA ARG A 83 2.60 18.15 -1.03
C ARG A 83 1.94 17.20 -2.03
N GLU A 84 1.00 17.70 -2.83
CA GLU A 84 0.26 16.86 -3.77
C GLU A 84 1.16 16.27 -4.85
N ARG A 85 2.18 17.00 -5.31
CA ARG A 85 3.17 16.47 -6.26
C ARG A 85 3.95 15.29 -5.71
N ARG A 86 4.37 15.35 -4.43
CA ARG A 86 5.05 14.22 -3.78
C ARG A 86 4.12 13.02 -3.60
N ARG A 87 2.87 13.28 -3.20
CA ARG A 87 1.85 12.23 -3.06
C ARG A 87 1.57 11.56 -4.41
N LEU A 88 1.33 12.35 -5.45
CA LEU A 88 1.09 11.86 -6.80
C LEU A 88 2.26 11.02 -7.32
N ALA A 89 3.50 11.52 -7.19
CA ALA A 89 4.69 10.79 -7.61
C ALA A 89 4.83 9.45 -6.88
N HIS A 90 4.46 9.39 -5.60
CA HIS A 90 4.44 8.12 -4.87
C HIS A 90 3.37 7.17 -5.42
N LEU A 91 2.12 7.62 -5.58
CA LEU A 91 1.04 6.78 -6.11
C LEU A 91 1.36 6.25 -7.52
N GLU A 92 1.86 7.11 -8.41
CA GLU A 92 2.27 6.72 -9.76
C GLU A 92 3.42 5.70 -9.75
N SER A 93 4.39 5.85 -8.83
CA SER A 93 5.46 4.85 -8.69
C SER A 93 4.96 3.45 -8.34
N LEU A 94 3.91 3.34 -7.52
CA LEU A 94 3.31 2.05 -7.13
C LEU A 94 2.50 1.43 -8.26
N ILE A 95 1.76 2.25 -9.01
CA ILE A 95 1.01 1.82 -10.20
C ILE A 95 1.99 1.31 -11.25
N ASP A 96 3.02 2.10 -11.56
CA ASP A 96 4.01 1.72 -12.57
C ASP A 96 4.81 0.47 -12.17
N GLU A 97 5.10 0.27 -10.87
CA GLU A 97 5.74 -0.95 -10.38
C GLU A 97 4.91 -2.19 -10.70
N HIS A 98 3.60 -2.12 -10.45
CA HIS A 98 2.68 -3.23 -10.76
C HIS A 98 2.55 -3.49 -12.25
N GLU A 99 2.42 -2.43 -13.06
CA GLU A 99 2.28 -2.56 -14.51
C GLU A 99 3.53 -3.12 -15.20
N ARG A 100 4.71 -2.97 -14.58
CA ARG A 100 5.96 -3.52 -15.10
C ARG A 100 6.18 -5.01 -14.80
N GLY A 101 5.59 -5.54 -13.71
CA GLY A 101 5.71 -6.93 -13.28
C GLY A 101 7.03 -7.26 -12.60
#